data_AF-A0A2M6Y8J4-F1
#
_entry.id   AF-A0A2M6Y8J4-F1
#
_cell.length_a   1.000
_cell.length_b   1.000
_cell.length_c   1.000
_cell.angle_alpha   90.00
_cell.angle_beta   90.00
_cell.angle_gamma   90.00
#
_symmetry.space_group_name_H-M   'P 1'
#
loop_
_entity.id
_entity.type
_entity.pdbx_description
1 polymer ?
#
loop_
_entity_poly.entity_id
_entity_poly.type
_entity_poly.pdbx_seq_one_letter_code
_entity_poly.pdbx_strand_id
1 'polypeptide(L)'
;MRKYKVVDVSEKQLEEMVRKAPDLIEDGLRYIDHQKRTERGPLDVLFADSANALVVAELKVAEDDGILVQGIDYYDYITSNIEGFTRAYKDKKVDPIQKPRLFLIAPSFSVSLLNRCKWIDIPISLFTFQCIAFEDAPKEIIPIFKEITSPSGRPSIEVYTTEQRLNYITDNKVRKTVEELLKEIQDWDKDNILIEP
;
A
#
# COMPACT_ATOMS: atom_id res chain seq x y z
N MET A 1 -14.67 20.03 -27.17
CA MET A 1 -14.42 18.92 -26.20
C MET A 1 -14.66 17.61 -26.94
N ARG A 2 -13.68 16.69 -26.97
CA ARG A 2 -13.85 15.38 -27.63
C ARG A 2 -14.77 14.51 -26.78
N LYS A 3 -15.71 13.81 -27.41
CA LYS A 3 -16.57 12.84 -26.72
C LYS A 3 -15.80 11.53 -26.56
N TYR A 4 -15.98 10.88 -25.41
CA TYR A 4 -15.33 9.62 -25.08
C TYR A 4 -16.32 8.63 -24.47
N LYS A 5 -15.96 7.35 -24.50
CA LYS A 5 -16.68 6.26 -23.84
C LYS A 5 -15.70 5.44 -23.00
N VAL A 6 -16.17 4.91 -21.89
CA VAL A 6 -15.44 3.92 -21.11
C VAL A 6 -15.52 2.58 -21.83
N VAL A 7 -14.40 1.88 -21.92
CA VAL A 7 -14.28 0.59 -22.61
C VAL A 7 -13.58 -0.42 -21.72
N ASP A 8 -14.04 -1.67 -21.77
CA ASP A 8 -13.35 -2.78 -21.13
C ASP A 8 -12.15 -3.23 -21.95
N VAL A 9 -11.13 -3.74 -21.27
CA VAL A 9 -9.91 -4.26 -21.89
C VAL A 9 -9.60 -5.65 -21.34
N SER A 10 -8.90 -6.46 -22.13
CA SER A 10 -8.32 -7.73 -21.67
C SER A 10 -7.05 -7.49 -20.84
N GLU A 11 -6.67 -8.46 -20.01
CA GLU A 11 -5.43 -8.39 -19.21
C GLU A 11 -4.20 -8.14 -20.09
N LYS A 12 -4.12 -8.82 -21.23
CA LYS A 12 -3.05 -8.61 -22.21
C LYS A 12 -2.98 -7.17 -22.73
N GLN A 13 -4.13 -6.55 -22.99
CA GLN A 13 -4.17 -5.15 -23.44
C GLN A 13 -3.73 -4.20 -22.32
N LEU A 14 -4.14 -4.46 -21.08
CA LEU A 14 -3.69 -3.70 -19.92
C LEU A 14 -2.17 -3.82 -19.73
N GLU A 15 -1.62 -5.04 -19.76
CA GLU A 15 -0.18 -5.29 -19.68
C GLU A 15 0.58 -4.52 -20.78
N GLU A 16 0.10 -4.56 -22.03
CA GLU A 16 0.69 -3.81 -23.13
C GLU A 16 0.66 -2.30 -22.93
N MET A 17 -0.43 -1.75 -22.37
CA MET A 17 -0.56 -0.32 -22.10
C MET A 17 0.40 0.13 -21.00
N VAL A 18 0.41 -0.59 -19.88
CA VAL A 18 1.26 -0.33 -18.70
C VAL A 18 2.75 -0.44 -19.07
N ARG A 19 3.12 -1.36 -19.97
CA ARG A 19 4.47 -1.48 -20.52
C ARG A 19 4.87 -0.30 -21.42
N LYS A 20 3.97 0.17 -22.27
CA LYS A 20 4.26 1.22 -23.27
C LYS A 20 4.32 2.61 -22.66
N ALA A 21 3.52 2.86 -21.64
CA ALA A 21 3.37 4.17 -21.01
C ALA A 21 3.32 4.04 -19.47
N PRO A 22 4.39 3.55 -18.82
CA PRO A 22 4.46 3.43 -17.37
C PRO A 22 4.39 4.78 -16.64
N ASP A 23 4.79 5.85 -17.33
CA ASP A 23 4.70 7.24 -16.90
C ASP A 23 3.26 7.71 -16.62
N LEU A 24 2.25 7.05 -17.22
CA LEU A 24 0.85 7.33 -16.91
C LEU A 24 0.42 6.83 -15.52
N ILE A 25 1.21 5.94 -14.90
CA ILE A 25 0.96 5.41 -13.55
C ILE A 25 1.68 6.27 -12.51
N GLU A 26 2.98 6.47 -12.70
CA GLU A 26 3.83 7.25 -11.80
C GLU A 26 4.96 7.93 -12.60
N ASP A 27 5.21 9.20 -12.31
CA ASP A 27 6.27 9.98 -12.96
C ASP A 27 7.65 9.34 -12.73
N GLY A 28 8.35 9.08 -13.84
CA GLY A 28 9.69 8.48 -13.81
C GLY A 28 9.71 6.96 -13.64
N LEU A 29 8.55 6.29 -13.63
CA LEU A 29 8.44 4.84 -13.67
C LEU A 29 8.94 4.31 -15.03
N ARG A 30 9.77 3.26 -15.01
CA ARG A 30 10.40 2.69 -16.21
C ARG A 30 10.20 1.19 -16.27
N TYR A 31 9.79 0.71 -17.43
CA TYR A 31 9.64 -0.72 -17.70
C TYR A 31 10.97 -1.48 -17.72
N ILE A 32 11.01 -2.60 -16.98
CA ILE A 32 12.19 -3.48 -16.84
C ILE A 32 11.99 -4.78 -17.60
N ASP A 33 10.99 -5.58 -17.21
CA ASP A 33 10.73 -6.90 -17.76
C ASP A 33 9.27 -7.33 -17.52
N HIS A 34 8.81 -8.37 -18.21
CA HIS A 34 7.49 -8.98 -18.03
C HIS A 34 7.62 -10.52 -18.08
N GLN A 35 6.73 -11.26 -17.41
CA GLN A 35 6.57 -12.71 -17.58
C GLN A 35 7.83 -13.60 -17.36
N LYS A 36 8.58 -13.40 -16.27
CA LYS A 36 9.40 -14.52 -15.76
C LYS A 36 8.50 -15.52 -15.06
N ARG A 37 8.41 -16.74 -15.59
CA ARG A 37 7.82 -17.87 -14.87
C ARG A 37 8.62 -18.09 -13.59
N THR A 38 8.01 -17.77 -12.46
CA THR A 38 8.46 -18.29 -11.17
C THR A 38 7.84 -19.66 -10.96
N GLU A 39 8.34 -20.42 -9.98
CA GLU A 39 7.68 -21.65 -9.55
C GLU A 39 6.24 -21.40 -9.03
N ARG A 40 5.89 -20.14 -8.71
CA ARG A 40 4.61 -19.72 -8.14
C ARG A 40 3.65 -19.05 -9.14
N GLY A 41 4.07 -18.86 -10.40
CA GLY A 41 3.26 -18.27 -11.48
C GLY A 41 4.03 -17.26 -12.34
N PRO A 42 3.38 -16.66 -13.36
CA PRO A 42 3.92 -15.54 -14.13
C PRO A 42 3.70 -14.19 -13.44
N LEU A 43 4.79 -13.44 -13.21
CA LEU A 43 4.71 -12.02 -12.84
C LEU A 43 4.15 -11.24 -14.04
N ASP A 44 3.19 -10.36 -13.79
CA ASP A 44 2.65 -9.49 -14.85
C ASP A 44 3.73 -8.52 -15.34
N VAL A 45 4.17 -7.57 -14.48
CA VAL A 45 5.16 -6.56 -14.92
C VAL A 45 6.17 -6.19 -13.82
N LEU A 46 7.42 -5.97 -14.21
CA LEU A 46 8.48 -5.41 -13.38
C LEU A 46 8.89 -4.02 -13.89
N PHE A 47 8.96 -3.05 -12.98
CA PHE A 47 9.41 -1.69 -13.23
C PHE A 47 10.60 -1.30 -12.35
N ALA A 48 11.17 -0.13 -12.63
CA ALA A 48 11.98 0.62 -11.70
C ALA A 48 11.44 2.06 -11.59
N ASP A 49 11.35 2.59 -10.38
CA ASP A 49 10.89 3.97 -10.16
C ASP A 49 11.99 5.01 -10.38
N SER A 50 11.66 6.27 -10.12
CA SER A 50 12.57 7.41 -10.25
C SER A 50 13.77 7.35 -9.29
N ALA A 51 13.62 6.64 -8.16
CA ALA A 51 14.69 6.37 -7.19
C ALA A 51 15.49 5.10 -7.52
N ASN A 52 15.21 4.45 -8.67
CA ASN A 52 15.81 3.20 -9.12
C ASN A 52 15.45 1.96 -8.28
N ALA A 53 14.42 2.05 -7.43
CA ALA A 53 13.90 0.90 -6.71
C ALA A 53 13.12 -0.01 -7.67
N LEU A 54 13.22 -1.33 -7.51
CA LEU A 54 12.35 -2.25 -8.26
C LEU A 54 10.90 -2.09 -7.81
N VAL A 55 9.99 -2.15 -8.76
CA VAL A 55 8.55 -2.11 -8.51
C VAL A 55 7.91 -3.32 -9.17
N VAL A 56 7.35 -4.18 -8.34
CA VAL A 56 6.55 -5.35 -8.75
C VAL A 56 5.14 -4.85 -9.04
N ALA A 57 4.57 -5.14 -10.19
CA ALA A 57 3.19 -4.76 -10.51
C ALA A 57 2.35 -5.98 -10.86
N GLU A 58 1.25 -6.14 -10.14
CA GLU A 58 0.20 -7.14 -10.41
C GLU A 58 -1.04 -6.42 -10.96
N LEU A 59 -1.64 -6.99 -12.00
CA LEU A 59 -2.70 -6.38 -12.79
C LEU A 59 -3.98 -7.25 -12.75
N LYS A 60 -5.15 -6.61 -12.64
CA LYS A 60 -6.45 -7.28 -12.85
C LYS A 60 -7.40 -6.39 -13.63
N VAL A 61 -8.19 -6.98 -14.52
CA VAL A 61 -9.25 -6.25 -15.27
C VAL A 61 -10.61 -6.28 -14.59
N ALA A 62 -10.70 -6.94 -13.43
CA ALA A 62 -11.88 -6.98 -12.57
C ALA A 62 -11.43 -6.88 -11.10
N GLU A 63 -12.38 -6.59 -10.20
CA GLU A 63 -12.11 -6.66 -8.77
C GLU A 63 -11.81 -8.11 -8.36
N ASP A 64 -10.62 -8.34 -7.81
CA ASP A 64 -10.17 -9.66 -7.36
C ASP A 64 -9.23 -9.50 -6.15
N ASP A 65 -9.67 -9.98 -4.98
CA ASP A 65 -8.88 -9.93 -3.75
C ASP A 65 -7.60 -10.80 -3.81
N GLY A 66 -7.55 -11.78 -4.73
CA GLY A 66 -6.39 -12.63 -4.98
C GLY A 66 -5.16 -11.85 -5.46
N ILE A 67 -5.35 -10.66 -6.04
CA ILE A 67 -4.28 -9.78 -6.51
C ILE A 67 -3.26 -9.45 -5.41
N LEU A 68 -3.72 -9.32 -4.16
CA LEU A 68 -2.86 -9.01 -3.02
C LEU A 68 -1.92 -10.18 -2.71
N VAL A 69 -2.45 -11.41 -2.69
CA VAL A 69 -1.64 -12.60 -2.39
C VAL A 69 -0.63 -12.85 -3.50
N GLN A 70 -1.08 -12.78 -4.75
CA GLN A 70 -0.21 -12.94 -5.93
C GLN A 70 0.92 -11.89 -5.94
N GLY A 71 0.58 -10.62 -5.71
CA GLY A 71 1.56 -9.55 -5.63
C GLY A 71 2.59 -9.74 -4.50
N ILE A 72 2.15 -10.22 -3.33
CA ILE A 72 3.05 -10.50 -2.20
C ILE A 72 3.99 -11.67 -2.51
N ASP A 73 3.50 -12.73 -3.14
CA ASP A 73 4.32 -13.88 -3.54
C ASP A 73 5.46 -13.45 -4.48
N TYR A 74 5.17 -12.58 -5.46
CA TYR A 74 6.22 -12.04 -6.33
C TYR A 74 7.14 -11.06 -5.63
N TYR A 75 6.59 -10.21 -4.77
CA TYR A 75 7.39 -9.29 -3.97
C TYR A 75 8.43 -10.03 -3.13
N ASP A 76 8.03 -11.12 -2.47
CA ASP A 76 8.92 -12.00 -1.70
C ASP A 76 10.02 -12.60 -2.60
N TYR A 77 9.64 -13.09 -3.77
CA TYR A 77 10.59 -13.66 -4.73
C TYR A 77 11.63 -12.63 -5.21
N ILE A 78 11.20 -11.42 -5.60
CA ILE A 78 12.10 -10.36 -6.05
C ILE A 78 13.02 -9.92 -4.91
N THR A 79 12.47 -9.70 -3.72
CA THR A 79 13.24 -9.26 -2.55
C THR A 79 14.30 -10.29 -2.18
N SER A 80 13.94 -11.58 -2.18
CA SER A 80 14.86 -12.69 -1.89
C SER A 80 15.96 -12.88 -2.94
N ASN A 81 15.78 -12.34 -4.15
CA ASN A 81 16.69 -12.52 -5.28
C ASN A 81 17.23 -11.19 -5.83
N ILE A 82 17.16 -10.10 -5.07
CA ILE A 82 17.38 -8.73 -5.54
C ILE A 82 18.71 -8.52 -6.26
N GLU A 83 19.78 -9.15 -5.78
CA GLU A 83 21.10 -9.05 -6.42
C GLU A 83 21.11 -9.72 -7.80
N GLY A 84 20.43 -10.85 -7.94
CA GLY A 84 20.32 -11.58 -9.21
C GLY A 84 19.58 -10.75 -10.24
N PHE A 85 18.48 -10.12 -9.84
CA PHE A 85 17.73 -9.18 -10.68
C PHE A 85 18.59 -7.96 -11.05
N THR A 86 19.26 -7.35 -10.08
CA THR A 86 20.12 -6.18 -10.34
C THR A 86 21.26 -6.49 -11.31
N ARG A 87 21.88 -7.67 -11.19
CA ARG A 87 22.91 -8.13 -12.16
C ARG A 87 22.31 -8.37 -13.55
N ALA A 88 21.15 -9.02 -13.62
CA ALA A 88 20.47 -9.31 -14.88
C ALA A 88 20.01 -8.04 -15.61
N TYR A 89 19.62 -7.00 -14.88
CA TYR A 89 19.11 -5.73 -15.42
C TYR A 89 20.07 -4.56 -15.18
N LYS A 90 21.38 -4.80 -15.20
CA LYS A 90 22.41 -3.78 -14.93
C LYS A 90 22.25 -2.53 -15.80
N ASP A 91 21.89 -2.71 -17.07
CA ASP A 91 21.70 -1.61 -18.03
C ASP A 91 20.44 -0.76 -17.74
N LYS A 92 19.55 -1.24 -16.87
CA LYS A 92 18.31 -0.57 -16.48
C LYS A 92 18.45 0.30 -15.22
N LYS A 93 19.68 0.41 -14.68
CA LYS A 93 20.02 1.25 -13.52
C LYS A 93 19.16 0.96 -12.29
N VAL A 94 18.99 -0.32 -11.95
CA VAL A 94 18.32 -0.73 -10.70
C VAL A 94 19.29 -0.59 -9.54
N ASP A 95 18.83 -0.04 -8.42
CA ASP A 95 19.60 0.04 -7.17
C ASP A 95 19.21 -1.13 -6.24
N PRO A 96 20.14 -2.05 -5.91
CA PRO A 96 19.83 -3.22 -5.07
C PRO A 96 19.62 -2.87 -3.59
N ILE A 97 19.97 -1.65 -3.17
CA ILE A 97 19.86 -1.21 -1.76
C ILE A 97 18.46 -0.65 -1.48
N GLN A 98 17.76 -0.18 -2.52
CA GLN A 98 16.39 0.32 -2.36
C GLN A 98 15.42 -0.82 -2.06
N LYS A 99 14.54 -0.62 -1.08
CA LYS A 99 13.45 -1.55 -0.79
C LYS A 99 12.51 -1.58 -2.01
N PRO A 100 12.22 -2.77 -2.59
CA PRO A 100 11.25 -2.85 -3.66
C PRO A 100 9.86 -2.32 -3.24
N ARG A 101 9.03 -1.99 -4.21
CA ARG A 101 7.63 -1.59 -4.02
C ARG A 101 6.69 -2.58 -4.70
N LEU A 102 5.46 -2.65 -4.21
CA LEU A 102 4.40 -3.46 -4.81
C LEU A 102 3.28 -2.55 -5.32
N PHE A 103 2.99 -2.63 -6.61
CA PHE A 103 1.86 -1.97 -7.24
C PHE A 103 0.76 -3.00 -7.47
N LEU A 104 -0.43 -2.70 -6.98
CA LEU A 104 -1.64 -3.44 -7.34
C LEU A 104 -2.46 -2.53 -8.25
N ILE A 105 -2.82 -3.01 -9.44
CA ILE A 105 -3.54 -2.23 -10.44
C ILE A 105 -4.82 -2.96 -10.85
N ALA A 106 -5.97 -2.37 -10.56
CA ALA A 106 -7.28 -2.97 -10.80
C ALA A 106 -8.31 -1.89 -11.14
N PRO A 107 -9.49 -2.20 -11.70
CA PRO A 107 -10.55 -1.18 -11.87
C PRO A 107 -11.11 -0.70 -10.53
N SER A 108 -11.16 -1.59 -9.53
CA SER A 108 -11.57 -1.29 -8.16
C SER A 108 -10.93 -2.28 -7.18
N PHE A 109 -11.02 -1.96 -5.90
CA PHE A 109 -10.54 -2.81 -4.80
C PHE A 109 -11.63 -2.96 -3.76
N SER A 110 -11.78 -4.18 -3.24
CA SER A 110 -12.72 -4.43 -2.17
C SER A 110 -12.30 -3.74 -0.87
N VAL A 111 -13.29 -3.41 -0.04
CA VAL A 111 -13.03 -2.88 1.31
C VAL A 111 -12.19 -3.84 2.15
N SER A 112 -12.34 -5.15 1.93
CA SER A 112 -11.57 -6.19 2.61
C SER A 112 -10.08 -6.11 2.26
N LEU A 113 -9.73 -6.01 0.98
CA LEU A 113 -8.36 -5.85 0.52
C LEU A 113 -7.74 -4.55 1.07
N LEU A 114 -8.48 -3.43 0.97
CA LEU A 114 -8.03 -2.14 1.51
C LEU A 114 -7.75 -2.20 3.01
N ASN A 115 -8.56 -2.93 3.77
CA ASN A 115 -8.35 -3.13 5.21
C ASN A 115 -7.15 -4.03 5.51
N ARG A 116 -6.88 -5.04 4.68
CA ARG A 116 -5.72 -5.94 4.83
C ARG A 116 -4.40 -5.21 4.58
N CYS A 117 -4.34 -4.38 3.54
CA CYS A 117 -3.12 -3.63 3.18
C CYS A 117 -2.57 -2.80 4.36
N LYS A 118 -3.43 -2.32 5.26
CA LYS A 118 -3.05 -1.54 6.45
C LYS A 118 -2.13 -2.27 7.41
N TRP A 119 -2.14 -3.59 7.40
CA TRP A 119 -1.45 -4.44 8.37
C TRP A 119 -0.20 -5.11 7.78
N ILE A 120 0.14 -4.80 6.52
CA ILE A 120 1.22 -5.44 5.78
C ILE A 120 2.39 -4.46 5.70
N ASP A 121 3.56 -4.87 6.19
CA ASP A 121 4.80 -4.06 6.14
C ASP A 121 5.53 -4.18 4.78
N ILE A 122 4.77 -3.93 3.72
CA ILE A 122 5.25 -3.87 2.33
C ILE A 122 4.89 -2.49 1.78
N PRO A 123 5.77 -1.82 1.01
CA PRO A 123 5.44 -0.56 0.35
C PRO A 123 4.44 -0.81 -0.79
N ILE A 124 3.16 -0.92 -0.45
CA ILE A 124 2.07 -1.18 -1.40
C ILE A 124 1.46 0.13 -1.88
N SER A 125 1.54 0.40 -3.18
CA SER A 125 0.75 1.42 -3.87
C SER A 125 -0.42 0.77 -4.59
N LEU A 126 -1.60 1.36 -4.47
CA LEU A 126 -2.83 0.86 -5.06
C LEU A 126 -3.26 1.82 -6.17
N PHE A 127 -3.41 1.33 -7.39
CA PHE A 127 -3.85 2.13 -8.52
C PHE A 127 -5.17 1.60 -9.06
N THR A 128 -6.19 2.47 -9.08
CA THR A 128 -7.39 2.20 -9.88
C THR A 128 -7.16 2.63 -11.32
N PHE A 129 -7.73 1.93 -12.30
CA PHE A 129 -7.71 2.39 -13.69
C PHE A 129 -9.08 2.38 -14.35
N GLN A 130 -9.23 3.23 -15.35
CA GLN A 130 -10.32 3.16 -16.33
C GLN A 130 -9.73 3.35 -17.73
N CYS A 131 -10.28 2.66 -18.72
CA CYS A 131 -9.90 2.82 -20.12
C CYS A 131 -10.95 3.63 -20.86
N ILE A 132 -10.53 4.64 -21.60
CA ILE A 132 -11.41 5.45 -22.46
C ILE A 132 -11.03 5.31 -23.93
N ALA A 133 -12.01 5.40 -24.82
CA ALA A 133 -11.80 5.56 -26.24
C ALA A 133 -12.59 6.77 -26.74
N PHE A 134 -11.98 7.59 -27.59
CA PHE A 134 -12.67 8.73 -28.19
C PHE A 134 -13.61 8.28 -29.32
N GLU A 135 -14.76 8.94 -29.47
CA GLU A 135 -15.75 8.58 -30.50
C GLU A 135 -15.23 8.73 -31.93
N ASP A 136 -14.31 9.67 -32.15
CA ASP A 136 -13.63 9.94 -33.42
C ASP A 136 -12.41 9.03 -33.67
N ALA A 137 -11.94 8.32 -32.65
CA ALA A 137 -10.79 7.41 -32.71
C ALA A 137 -11.00 6.18 -31.81
N PRO A 138 -12.00 5.31 -32.10
CA PRO A 138 -12.41 4.23 -31.20
C PRO A 138 -11.35 3.12 -31.01
N LYS A 139 -10.30 3.10 -31.84
CA LYS A 139 -9.18 2.16 -31.73
C LYS A 139 -8.07 2.66 -30.78
N GLU A 140 -8.10 3.94 -30.43
CA GLU A 140 -7.14 4.56 -29.52
C GLU A 140 -7.71 4.47 -28.10
N ILE A 141 -7.24 3.46 -27.36
CA ILE A 141 -7.65 3.24 -25.96
C ILE A 141 -6.60 3.88 -25.06
N ILE A 142 -7.05 4.76 -24.16
CA ILE A 142 -6.22 5.51 -23.24
C ILE A 142 -6.53 5.04 -21.82
N PRO A 143 -5.56 4.45 -21.10
CA PRO A 143 -5.72 4.14 -19.69
C PRO A 143 -5.57 5.42 -18.86
N ILE A 144 -6.40 5.56 -17.84
CA ILE A 144 -6.32 6.62 -16.84
C ILE A 144 -6.11 5.93 -15.50
N PHE A 145 -4.92 6.09 -14.92
CA PHE A 145 -4.59 5.57 -13.61
C PHE A 145 -4.85 6.62 -12.54
N LYS A 146 -5.23 6.15 -11.35
CA LYS A 146 -5.39 6.98 -10.16
C LYS A 146 -4.91 6.20 -8.96
N GLU A 147 -3.91 6.73 -8.27
CA GLU A 147 -3.49 6.18 -6.98
C GLU A 147 -4.59 6.39 -5.94
N ILE A 148 -4.86 5.34 -5.16
CA ILE A 148 -5.75 5.40 -4.01
C ILE A 148 -4.93 5.28 -2.73
N THR A 149 -5.18 6.18 -1.79
CA THR A 149 -4.61 6.08 -0.46
C THR A 149 -5.34 4.99 0.30
N SER A 150 -4.64 3.92 0.71
CA SER A 150 -5.19 2.99 1.68
C SER A 150 -5.57 3.77 2.94
N PRO A 151 -6.71 3.49 3.60
CA PRO A 151 -7.05 4.22 4.82
C PRO A 151 -5.94 3.95 5.85
N SER A 152 -5.37 4.99 6.44
CA SER A 152 -4.31 4.82 7.44
C SER A 152 -4.77 3.87 8.54
N GLY A 153 -3.88 2.99 9.02
CA GLY A 153 -4.13 2.23 10.24
C GLY A 153 -4.62 3.17 11.34
N ARG A 154 -5.52 2.71 12.22
CA ARG A 154 -5.87 3.52 13.39
C ARG A 154 -4.56 3.80 14.14
N PRO A 155 -4.28 5.05 14.53
CA PRO A 155 -3.14 5.31 15.40
C PRO A 155 -3.25 4.35 16.59
N SER A 156 -2.14 3.71 16.94
CA SER A 156 -2.09 2.93 18.19
C SER A 156 -2.55 3.85 19.31
N ILE A 157 -3.61 3.46 20.02
CA ILE A 157 -3.94 4.14 21.27
C ILE A 157 -2.80 3.78 22.20
N GLU A 158 -1.87 4.71 22.43
CA GLU A 158 -0.86 4.53 23.47
C GLU A 158 -1.59 4.44 24.81
N VAL A 159 -1.70 3.23 25.35
CA VAL A 159 -2.27 3.00 26.68
C VAL A 159 -1.17 3.34 27.68
N TYR A 160 -1.15 4.59 28.13
CA TYR A 160 -0.23 5.01 29.17
C TYR A 160 -0.62 4.42 30.52
N THR A 161 0.33 3.81 31.21
CA THR A 161 0.16 3.43 32.62
C THR A 161 0.00 4.67 33.49
N THR A 162 -0.57 4.50 34.68
CA THR A 162 -0.68 5.59 35.67
C THR A 162 0.69 6.22 35.98
N GLU A 163 1.74 5.39 36.07
CA GLU A 163 3.11 5.85 36.29
C GLU A 163 3.63 6.70 35.12
N GLN A 164 3.40 6.27 33.87
CA GLN A 164 3.77 7.06 32.68
C GLN A 164 3.05 8.42 32.66
N ARG A 165 1.78 8.46 33.10
CA ARG A 165 1.01 9.72 33.22
C ARG A 165 1.54 10.61 34.33
N LEU A 166 1.95 10.06 35.48
CA LEU A 166 2.57 10.83 36.57
C LEU A 166 3.92 11.44 36.13
N ASN A 167 4.71 10.68 35.37
CA ASN A 167 5.99 11.14 34.83
C ASN A 167 5.84 12.30 33.83
N TYR A 168 4.69 12.42 33.16
CA TYR A 168 4.38 13.55 32.26
C TYR A 168 4.15 14.86 33.01
N ILE A 169 3.74 14.82 34.28
CA ILE A 169 3.50 16.02 35.10
C ILE A 169 4.87 16.60 35.49
N THR A 170 5.31 17.68 34.87
CA THR A 170 6.64 18.27 35.09
C THR A 170 6.74 19.05 36.41
N ASP A 171 5.63 19.56 36.93
CA ASP A 171 5.58 20.22 38.23
C ASP A 171 5.55 19.18 39.37
N ASN A 172 6.57 19.21 40.21
CA ASN A 172 6.73 18.26 41.32
C ASN A 172 5.61 18.34 42.37
N LYS A 173 5.07 19.54 42.64
CA LYS A 173 3.98 19.70 43.62
C LYS A 173 2.69 19.09 43.07
N VAL A 174 2.38 19.38 41.81
CA VAL A 174 1.19 18.82 41.13
C VAL A 174 1.30 17.31 41.03
N ARG A 175 2.47 16.78 40.65
CA ARG A 175 2.71 15.33 40.57
C ARG A 175 2.43 14.65 41.90
N LYS A 176 2.97 15.19 42.99
CA LYS A 176 2.79 14.65 44.35
C LYS A 176 1.33 14.69 44.79
N THR A 177 0.60 15.77 44.51
CA THR A 177 -0.83 15.85 44.81
C THR A 177 -1.64 14.78 44.07
N VAL A 178 -1.31 14.51 42.80
CA VAL A 178 -1.97 13.47 42.02
C VAL A 178 -1.60 12.07 42.55
N GLU A 179 -0.35 11.83 42.95
CA GLU A 179 0.07 10.58 43.60
C GLU A 179 -0.71 10.30 44.89
N GLU A 180 -0.88 11.32 45.74
CA GLU A 180 -1.63 11.23 46.99
C GLU A 180 -3.12 10.93 46.74
N LEU A 181 -3.75 11.62 45.79
CA LEU A 181 -5.14 11.37 45.38
C LEU A 181 -5.33 9.94 44.86
N LEU A 182 -4.42 9.46 44.00
CA LEU A 182 -4.52 8.11 43.44
C LEU A 182 -4.42 7.04 44.52
N LYS A 183 -3.58 7.27 45.53
CA LYS A 183 -3.47 6.38 46.69
C LYS A 183 -4.75 6.40 47.52
N GLU A 184 -5.31 7.57 47.78
CA GLU A 184 -6.58 7.71 48.50
C GLU A 184 -7.71 6.95 47.79
N ILE A 185 -7.83 7.08 46.47
CA ILE A 185 -8.82 6.37 45.66
C ILE A 185 -8.61 4.84 45.73
N GLN A 186 -7.37 4.36 45.76
CA GLN A 186 -7.08 2.93 45.90
C GLN A 186 -7.47 2.39 47.28
N ASP A 187 -7.33 3.22 48.30
CA ASP A 187 -7.67 2.90 49.69
C ASP A 187 -9.16 3.11 50.01
N TRP A 188 -9.97 3.57 49.04
CA TRP A 188 -11.41 3.74 49.23
C TRP A 188 -12.12 2.40 49.49
N ASP A 189 -12.87 2.39 50.58
CA ASP A 189 -13.74 1.28 50.95
C ASP A 189 -14.93 1.20 49.99
N LYS A 190 -14.96 0.13 49.19
CA LYS A 190 -16.00 -0.11 48.18
C LYS A 190 -17.39 -0.33 48.79
N ASP A 191 -17.46 -0.69 50.07
CA ASP A 191 -18.70 -0.97 50.77
C ASP A 191 -19.32 0.27 51.43
N ASN A 192 -18.61 1.42 51.42
CA ASN A 192 -19.03 2.70 51.99
C ASN A 192 -19.43 3.76 50.93
N ILE A 193 -19.72 3.33 49.70
CA ILE A 193 -20.22 4.23 48.65
C ILE A 193 -21.72 4.44 48.88
N LEU A 194 -22.09 5.55 49.52
CA LEU A 194 -23.47 6.02 49.56
C LEU A 194 -23.89 6.42 48.14
N ILE A 195 -24.67 5.56 47.48
CA ILE A 195 -25.41 5.94 46.29
C ILE A 195 -26.60 6.76 46.79
N GLU A 196 -26.51 8.09 46.72
CA GLU A 196 -27.69 8.94 46.94
C GLU A 196 -28.78 8.55 45.92
N PRO A 197 -30.05 8.43 46.34
CA PRO A 197 -31.17 8.05 45.47
C PRO A 197 -31.54 9.12 44.44
#